data_AF-A0A183U324-F1
#
_entry.id   AF-A0A183U324-F1
#
_cell.length_a   1.000
_cell.length_b   1.000
_cell.length_c   1.000
_cell.angle_alpha   90.00
_cell.angle_beta   90.00
_cell.angle_gamma   90.00
#
_symmetry.space_group_name_H-M   'P 1'
#
loop_
_entity.id
_entity.type
_entity.pdbx_description
1 polymer ?
#
loop_
_entity_poly.entity_id
_entity_poly.type
_entity_poly.pdbx_seq_one_letter_code
_entity_poly.pdbx_strand_id
1 'polypeptide(L)'
;MRKEELGESCLQLLLCVTRFAEAGENHVWTTDDLLPAFMYVTVRAQLQHLGAEIRLIADFAPQLRGGGQIELMFTTLKASYMQICKEKSLP
;
A
#
# COMPACT_ATOMS: atom_id res chain seq x y z
N MET A 1 15.98 16.35 0.65
CA MET A 1 15.16 15.18 1.02
C MET A 1 16.10 14.12 1.59
N ARG A 2 16.15 13.97 2.91
CA ARG A 2 17.10 13.08 3.60
C ARG A 2 16.55 11.65 3.60
N LYS A 3 17.43 10.67 3.45
CA LYS A 3 17.08 9.24 3.32
C LYS A 3 16.32 8.65 4.53
N GLU A 4 16.28 9.33 5.67
CA GLU A 4 15.55 8.92 6.87
C GLU A 4 14.02 9.09 6.78
N GLU A 5 13.49 10.01 5.96
CA GLU A 5 12.03 10.23 5.88
C GLU A 5 11.29 9.20 5.00
N LEU A 6 12.03 8.47 4.17
CA LEU A 6 11.50 7.42 3.28
C LEU A 6 11.11 6.17 4.07
N GLY A 7 11.94 5.77 5.05
CA GLY A 7 11.64 4.68 5.97
C GLY A 7 10.38 4.97 6.78
N GLU A 8 10.30 6.17 7.34
CA GLU A 8 9.16 6.67 8.12
C GLU A 8 7.86 6.69 7.29
N SER A 9 7.90 7.14 6.04
CA SER A 9 6.72 7.20 5.17
C SER A 9 6.21 5.82 4.75
N CYS A 10 7.13 4.87 4.52
CA CYS A 10 6.78 3.49 4.15
C CYS A 10 6.24 2.71 5.36
N LEU A 11 6.84 2.92 6.54
CA LEU A 11 6.32 2.40 7.81
C LEU A 11 4.97 3.02 8.16
N GLN A 12 4.78 4.32 7.91
CA GLN A 12 3.49 5.01 8.06
C GLN A 12 2.42 4.40 7.16
N LEU A 13 2.73 4.04 5.92
CA LEU A 13 1.79 3.38 5.01
C LEU A 13 1.43 1.99 5.55
N LEU A 14 2.42 1.19 5.94
CA LEU A 14 2.23 -0.13 6.51
C LEU A 14 1.43 -0.08 7.82
N LEU A 15 1.70 0.91 8.67
CA LEU A 15 1.00 1.17 9.93
C LEU A 15 -0.43 1.70 9.71
N CYS A 16 -0.63 2.56 8.72
CA CYS A 16 -1.95 3.06 8.35
C CYS A 16 -2.80 1.90 7.86
N VAL A 17 -2.22 1.06 7.00
CA VAL A 17 -2.82 -0.15 6.46
C VAL A 17 -3.16 -1.16 7.57
N THR A 18 -2.26 -1.46 8.51
CA THR A 18 -2.60 -2.32 9.66
C THR A 18 -3.65 -1.69 10.58
N ARG A 19 -3.62 -0.38 10.81
CA ARG A 19 -4.67 0.32 11.57
C ARG A 19 -6.03 0.32 10.87
N PHE A 20 -6.08 0.25 9.53
CA PHE A 20 -7.32 0.02 8.80
C PHE A 20 -7.84 -1.42 8.99
N ALA A 21 -6.97 -2.43 9.10
CA ALA A 21 -7.40 -3.77 9.48
C ALA A 21 -7.97 -3.83 10.91
N GLU A 22 -7.41 -3.06 11.85
CA GLU A 22 -7.88 -2.99 13.24
C GLU A 22 -9.23 -2.27 13.40
N ALA A 23 -9.62 -1.41 12.45
CA ALA A 23 -10.80 -0.56 12.56
C ALA A 23 -12.15 -1.30 12.40
N GLY A 24 -12.16 -2.63 12.30
CA GLY A 24 -13.39 -3.39 12.10
C GLY A 24 -13.31 -4.82 12.57
N GLU A 25 -13.33 -5.07 13.88
CA GLU A 25 -13.45 -6.43 14.44
C GLU A 25 -14.71 -7.20 13.95
N ASN A 26 -15.69 -6.50 13.34
CA ASN A 26 -16.90 -7.07 12.77
C ASN A 26 -17.11 -6.80 11.27
N HIS A 27 -16.15 -6.16 10.57
CA HIS A 27 -16.29 -5.84 9.15
C HIS A 27 -15.36 -6.71 8.32
N VAL A 28 -15.93 -7.56 7.46
CA VAL A 28 -15.16 -8.34 6.49
C VAL A 28 -14.76 -7.41 5.36
N TRP A 29 -13.55 -6.86 5.46
CA TRP A 29 -12.99 -6.04 4.40
C TRP A 29 -12.91 -6.83 3.10
N THR A 30 -13.66 -6.41 2.09
CA THR A 30 -13.55 -6.96 0.74
C THR A 30 -12.51 -6.18 -0.06
N THR A 31 -12.04 -6.77 -1.15
CA THR A 31 -11.14 -6.07 -2.07
C THR A 31 -11.77 -4.80 -2.65
N ASP A 32 -13.10 -4.77 -2.81
CA ASP A 32 -13.85 -3.62 -3.31
C ASP A 32 -13.87 -2.46 -2.30
N ASP A 33 -13.77 -2.73 -1.01
CA ASP A 33 -13.64 -1.71 0.04
C ASP A 33 -12.18 -1.23 0.16
N LEU A 34 -11.24 -2.18 0.10
CA LEU A 34 -9.81 -1.91 0.33
C LEU A 34 -9.17 -1.14 -0.82
N LEU A 35 -9.44 -1.51 -2.08
CA LEU A 35 -8.80 -0.88 -3.23
C LEU A 35 -9.03 0.64 -3.31
N PRO A 36 -10.26 1.18 -3.23
CA PRO A 36 -10.48 2.63 -3.23
C PRO A 36 -9.89 3.33 -2.01
N ALA A 37 -9.91 2.71 -0.84
CA ALA A 37 -9.26 3.26 0.36
C ALA A 37 -7.74 3.40 0.16
N PHE A 38 -7.09 2.38 -0.38
CA PHE A 38 -5.67 2.39 -0.68
C PHE A 38 -5.33 3.40 -1.77
N MET A 39 -6.15 3.53 -2.82
CA MET A 39 -5.96 4.56 -3.84
C MET A 39 -6.01 5.97 -3.22
N TYR A 40 -7.02 6.25 -2.40
CA TYR A 40 -7.18 7.54 -1.73
C TYR A 40 -5.97 7.88 -0.85
N VAL A 41 -5.57 6.96 0.03
CA VAL A 41 -4.42 7.17 0.93
C VAL A 41 -3.13 7.34 0.12
N THR A 42 -2.90 6.52 -0.89
CA THR A 42 -1.69 6.57 -1.72
C THR A 42 -1.54 7.91 -2.44
N VAL A 43 -2.62 8.44 -3.01
CA VAL A 43 -2.62 9.77 -3.65
C VAL A 43 -2.33 10.87 -2.63
N ARG A 44 -2.98 10.82 -1.47
CA ARG A 44 -2.87 11.86 -0.43
C ARG A 44 -1.55 11.85 0.32
N ALA A 45 -0.92 10.69 0.46
CA ALA A 45 0.38 10.55 1.12
C ALA A 45 1.54 11.10 0.26
N GLN A 46 1.32 11.34 -1.04
CA GLN A 46 2.31 11.93 -1.96
C GLN A 46 3.70 11.26 -1.91
N LEU A 47 3.69 9.94 -1.74
CA LEU A 47 4.89 9.12 -1.55
C LEU A 47 5.81 9.21 -2.77
N GLN A 48 6.99 9.76 -2.55
CA GLN A 48 8.00 9.85 -3.60
C GLN A 48 8.56 8.46 -3.90
N HIS A 49 8.77 8.17 -5.17
CA HIS A 49 9.36 6.91 -5.65
C HIS A 49 8.62 5.63 -5.18
N LEU A 50 7.32 5.71 -4.88
CA LEU A 50 6.54 4.58 -4.37
C LEU A 50 6.67 3.29 -5.21
N GLY A 51 6.78 3.42 -6.54
CA GLY A 51 7.00 2.25 -7.41
C GLY A 51 8.32 1.51 -7.13
N ALA A 52 9.38 2.24 -6.75
CA ALA A 52 10.66 1.65 -6.37
C ALA A 52 10.58 0.97 -4.99
N GLU A 53 9.89 1.58 -4.03
CA GLU A 53 9.65 1.00 -2.71
C GLU A 53 8.84 -0.30 -2.78
N ILE A 54 7.75 -0.32 -3.56
CA ILE A 54 6.95 -1.53 -3.80
C ILE A 54 7.80 -2.63 -4.42
N ARG A 55 8.67 -2.29 -5.38
CA ARG A 55 9.60 -3.25 -6.01
C ARG A 55 10.59 -3.79 -4.98
N LEU A 56 11.20 -2.93 -4.17
CA LEU A 56 12.14 -3.32 -3.12
C LEU A 56 11.48 -4.31 -2.14
N ILE A 57 10.28 -4.00 -1.65
CA ILE A 57 9.55 -4.91 -0.76
C ILE A 57 9.25 -6.25 -1.46
N ALA A 58 8.80 -6.22 -2.71
CA ALA A 58 8.49 -7.45 -3.46
C ALA A 58 9.72 -8.36 -3.66
N ASP A 59 10.90 -7.75 -3.82
CA ASP A 59 12.13 -8.46 -4.13
C ASP A 59 12.86 -8.93 -2.84
N PHE A 60 12.73 -8.18 -1.73
CA PHE A 60 13.50 -8.40 -0.49
C PHE A 60 12.66 -8.83 0.73
N ALA A 61 11.33 -8.91 0.63
CA ALA A 61 10.47 -9.41 1.71
C ALA A 61 9.72 -10.69 1.32
N PRO A 62 10.42 -11.81 1.06
CA PRO A 62 9.78 -13.09 0.72
C PRO A 62 8.86 -13.60 1.83
N GLN A 63 9.06 -13.17 3.08
CA GLN A 63 8.19 -13.52 4.22
C GLN A 63 6.75 -12.99 4.09
N LEU A 64 6.48 -12.06 3.18
CA LEU A 64 5.11 -11.61 2.89
C LEU A 64 4.30 -12.70 2.17
N ARG A 65 4.96 -13.65 1.49
CA ARG A 65 4.28 -14.75 0.79
C ARG A 65 3.73 -15.74 1.80
N GLY A 66 2.43 -16.03 1.75
CA GLY A 66 1.73 -16.82 2.75
C GLY A 66 1.36 -16.03 4.01
N GLY A 67 1.58 -14.70 4.02
CA GLY A 67 1.30 -13.81 5.15
C GLY A 67 -0.19 -13.48 5.34
N GLY A 68 -1.08 -14.13 4.59
CA GLY A 68 -2.54 -13.96 4.69
C GLY A 68 -2.96 -12.51 4.43
N GLN A 69 -3.41 -11.82 5.49
CA GLN A 69 -3.86 -10.43 5.40
C GLN A 69 -2.75 -9.47 4.95
N ILE A 70 -1.51 -9.68 5.41
CA ILE A 70 -0.39 -8.80 5.03
C ILE A 70 -0.07 -8.94 3.55
N GLU A 71 -0.16 -10.15 3.00
CA GLU A 71 0.02 -10.42 1.57
C GLU A 71 -1.07 -9.76 0.74
N LEU A 72 -2.32 -9.88 1.20
CA LEU A 72 -3.49 -9.23 0.59
C LEU A 72 -3.31 -7.72 0.55
N MET A 73 -2.95 -7.11 1.68
CA MET A 73 -2.71 -5.67 1.79
C MET A 73 -1.59 -5.17 0.86
N PHE A 74 -0.48 -5.89 0.80
CA PHE A 74 0.62 -5.55 -0.10
C PHE A 74 0.21 -5.66 -1.57
N THR A 75 -0.58 -6.68 -1.91
CA THR A 75 -1.13 -6.85 -3.25
C THR A 75 -2.10 -5.72 -3.60
N THR A 76 -2.98 -5.33 -2.69
CA THR A 76 -3.91 -4.21 -2.87
C THR A 76 -3.17 -2.87 -3.01
N LEU A 77 -2.10 -2.65 -2.24
CA LEU A 77 -1.23 -1.47 -2.41
C LEU A 77 -0.64 -1.44 -3.82
N LYS A 78 -0.07 -2.55 -4.29
CA LYS A 78 0.50 -2.65 -5.64
C LYS A 78 -0.56 -2.40 -6.72
N ALA A 79 -1.76 -2.95 -6.57
CA ALA A 79 -2.88 -2.73 -7.48
C ALA A 79 -3.31 -1.25 -7.51
N SER A 80 -3.44 -0.62 -6.34
CA SER A 80 -3.81 0.79 -6.23
C SER A 80 -2.78 1.71 -6.89
N TYR A 81 -1.48 1.46 -6.70
CA TYR A 81 -0.41 2.21 -7.36
C TYR A 81 -0.47 2.07 -8.89
N MET A 82 -0.65 0.84 -9.38
CA MET A 82 -0.78 0.58 -10.83
C MET A 82 -1.99 1.31 -11.42
N GLN A 83 -3.12 1.30 -10.72
CA GLN A 83 -4.35 1.97 -11.15
C GLN A 83 -4.17 3.49 -11.21
N ILE A 84 -3.58 4.10 -10.18
CA ILE A 84 -3.26 5.55 -10.17
C ILE A 84 -2.33 5.91 -11.34
N CYS A 85 -1.30 5.10 -11.59
CA CYS A 85 -0.38 5.34 -12.71
C CYS A 85 -1.10 5.25 -14.06
N LYS A 86 -2.01 4.28 -14.22
CA LYS A 86 -2.81 4.13 -15.44
C LYS A 86 -3.70 5.34 -15.68
N GLU A 87 -4.37 5.84 -14.64
CA GLU A 87 -5.23 7.02 -14.71
C GLU A 87 -4.44 8.30 -15.05
N LYS A 88 -3.22 8.45 -14.52
CA LYS A 88 -2.32 9.55 -14.89
C LYS A 88 -1.79 9.48 -16.32
N SER A 89 -1.76 8.28 -16.89
CA SER A 89 -1.30 8.04 -18.27
C SER A 89 -2.42 8.13 -19.31
N LEU A 90 -3.68 8.35 -18.89
CA LEU A 90 -4.75 8.66 -19.83
C LEU A 90 -4.55 10.08 -20.38
N PRO A 91 -4.73 10.28 -21.71
CA PRO A 91 -4.57 11.58 -22.36
C PRO A 91 -5.66 12.59 -21.96
#